data_AF-W4Q6R4-F1
#
_entry.id   AF-W4Q6R4-F1
#
_cell.length_a   1.000
_cell.length_b   1.000
_cell.length_c   1.000
_cell.angle_alpha   90.00
_cell.angle_beta   90.00
_cell.angle_gamma   90.00
#
_symmetry.space_group_name_H-M   'P 1'
#
loop_
_entity.id
_entity.type
_entity.pdbx_description
1 polymer ?
#
loop_
_entity_poly.entity_id
_entity_poly.type
_entity_poly.pdbx_seq_one_letter_code
_entity_poly.pdbx_strand_id
1 'polypeptide(L)'
;MVDFVSGNEEIFIIIYCLILLWVNISYLIDYKKIQKELREISSEDEIDIKPEALSFLVFVLVFNFFRRWLLYLLAISITGSIVVIIVTSVLFIIGLYDSIFNYSLAKVKESKMQLYLVVMDTLFISVFAIYLFAF
;
A
#
# COMPACT_ATOMS: atom_id res chain seq x y z
N MET A 1 -21.07 19.71 10.80
CA MET A 1 -19.85 18.88 10.67
C MET A 1 -20.13 17.63 9.84
N VAL A 2 -21.24 16.92 10.09
CA VAL A 2 -21.76 15.86 9.21
C VAL A 2 -22.12 16.38 7.82
N ASP A 3 -22.72 17.58 7.72
CA ASP A 3 -23.15 18.16 6.43
C ASP A 3 -22.02 18.70 5.53
N PHE A 4 -20.81 18.88 6.08
CA PHE A 4 -19.64 19.26 5.26
C PHE A 4 -19.02 18.02 4.59
N VAL A 5 -19.24 16.84 5.18
CA VAL A 5 -18.72 15.57 4.67
C VAL A 5 -19.59 15.06 3.53
N SER A 6 -20.92 15.09 3.68
CA SER A 6 -21.87 14.50 2.73
C SER A 6 -21.94 15.18 1.34
N GLY A 7 -21.32 16.35 1.16
CA GLY A 7 -21.19 17.01 -0.15
C GLY A 7 -19.76 17.01 -0.73
N ASN A 8 -18.75 16.56 0.03
CA ASN A 8 -17.34 16.65 -0.33
C ASN A 8 -16.60 15.30 -0.21
N GLU A 9 -17.31 14.17 -0.13
CA GLU A 9 -16.73 12.83 0.06
C GLU A 9 -15.69 12.52 -1.03
N GLU A 10 -16.00 12.86 -2.28
CA GLU A 10 -15.10 12.71 -3.43
C GLU A 10 -13.80 13.50 -3.26
N ILE A 11 -13.87 14.73 -2.73
CA ILE A 11 -12.69 15.56 -2.47
C ILE A 11 -11.78 14.90 -1.44
N PHE A 12 -12.33 14.32 -0.37
CA PHE A 12 -11.53 13.61 0.61
C PHE A 12 -10.88 12.35 0.02
N ILE A 13 -11.58 11.62 -0.85
CA ILE A 13 -11.04 10.45 -1.54
C ILE A 13 -9.93 10.85 -2.52
N ILE A 14 -10.10 11.96 -3.24
CA ILE A 14 -9.07 12.51 -4.13
C ILE A 14 -7.82 12.92 -3.33
N ILE A 15 -7.99 13.66 -2.22
CA ILE A 15 -6.87 14.03 -1.33
C ILE A 15 -6.15 12.78 -0.84
N TYR A 16 -6.91 11.75 -0.44
CA TYR A 16 -6.35 10.47 -0.02
C TYR A 16 -5.56 9.79 -1.15
N CYS A 17 -6.08 9.76 -2.38
CA CYS A 17 -5.35 9.25 -3.55
C CYS A 17 -4.03 10.01 -3.78
N LEU A 18 -4.05 11.35 -3.67
CA LEU A 18 -2.85 12.17 -3.84
C LEU A 18 -1.80 11.90 -2.76
N ILE A 19 -2.22 11.73 -1.50
CA ILE A 19 -1.32 11.34 -0.40
C ILE A 19 -0.69 9.97 -0.69
N LEU A 20 -1.49 8.99 -1.13
CA LEU A 20 -0.96 7.66 -1.45
C LEU A 20 -0.01 7.67 -2.65
N LEU A 21 -0.33 8.44 -3.69
CA LEU A 21 0.56 8.63 -4.85
C LEU A 21 1.88 9.27 -4.42
N TRP A 22 1.81 10.33 -3.59
CA TRP A 22 3.00 10.96 -3.05
C TRP A 22 3.90 9.95 -2.33
N VAL A 23 3.33 9.20 -1.38
CA VAL A 23 4.07 8.18 -0.61
C VAL A 23 4.67 7.11 -1.53
N ASN A 24 3.91 6.62 -2.50
CA ASN A 24 4.39 5.57 -3.40
C ASN A 24 5.47 6.08 -4.36
N ILE A 25 5.32 7.28 -4.92
CA ILE A 25 6.33 7.89 -5.81
C ILE A 25 7.61 8.18 -5.02
N SER A 26 7.52 8.73 -3.82
CA SER A 26 8.68 8.93 -2.95
C SER A 26 9.41 7.61 -2.67
N TYR A 27 8.67 6.53 -2.36
CA TYR A 27 9.26 5.22 -2.18
C TYR A 27 9.97 4.72 -3.44
N LEU A 28 9.39 4.91 -4.62
CA LEU A 28 9.99 4.48 -5.89
C LEU A 28 11.27 5.25 -6.22
N ILE A 29 11.30 6.56 -5.95
CA ILE A 29 12.49 7.41 -6.14
C ILE A 29 13.61 6.97 -5.19
N ASP A 30 13.28 6.79 -3.92
CA ASP A 30 14.25 6.48 -2.87
C ASP A 30 14.57 4.98 -2.75
N TYR A 31 13.94 4.12 -3.56
CA TYR A 31 14.05 2.66 -3.44
C TYR A 31 15.49 2.16 -3.39
N LYS A 32 16.37 2.70 -4.25
CA LYS A 32 17.79 2.29 -4.29
C LYS A 32 18.53 2.67 -3.02
N LYS A 33 18.21 3.83 -2.43
CA LYS A 33 18.80 4.31 -1.19
C LYS A 33 18.32 3.44 -0.02
N ILE A 34 17.02 3.20 0.08
CA ILE A 34 16.40 2.34 1.09
C ILE A 34 16.99 0.92 1.04
N GLN A 35 17.11 0.34 -0.15
CA GLN A 35 17.70 -0.99 -0.33
C GLN A 35 19.19 -1.04 0.04
N LYS A 36 19.93 0.04 -0.19
CA LYS A 36 21.35 0.12 0.22
C LYS A 36 21.47 0.18 1.74
N GLU A 37 20.68 1.03 2.39
CA GLU A 37 20.63 1.16 3.85
C GLU A 37 20.22 -0.16 4.52
N LEU A 38 19.17 -0.83 4.01
CA LEU A 38 18.75 -2.16 4.48
C LEU A 38 19.83 -3.23 4.31
N ARG A 39 20.72 -3.08 3.31
CA ARG A 39 21.82 -4.02 3.11
C ARG A 39 22.99 -3.79 4.05
N GLU A 40 23.19 -2.55 4.47
CA GLU A 40 24.25 -2.10 5.37
C GLU A 40 23.94 -2.38 6.85
N ILE A 41 22.66 -2.58 7.21
CA ILE A 41 22.29 -3.08 8.54
C ILE A 41 22.94 -4.46 8.74
N SER A 42 23.81 -4.55 9.75
CA SER A 42 24.56 -5.75 10.10
C SER A 42 23.63 -6.78 10.76
N SER A 43 23.90 -8.06 10.57
CA SER A 43 23.16 -9.16 11.21
C SER A 43 23.29 -9.18 12.74
N GLU A 44 24.22 -8.39 13.32
CA GLU A 44 24.33 -8.20 14.78
C GLU A 44 23.38 -7.11 15.30
N ASP A 45 22.95 -6.18 14.43
CA ASP A 45 21.90 -5.18 14.70
C ASP A 45 20.49 -5.64 14.27
N GLU A 46 20.36 -6.86 13.72
CA GLU A 46 19.10 -7.61 13.71
C GLU A 46 18.75 -8.02 15.14
N ILE A 47 18.66 -7.03 16.04
CA ILE A 47 18.19 -7.14 17.42
C ILE A 47 16.85 -7.82 17.35
N ASP A 48 16.81 -9.13 17.56
CA ASP A 48 15.73 -9.96 18.14
C ASP A 48 14.30 -9.41 17.95
N ILE A 49 13.99 -8.86 16.77
CA ILE A 49 12.63 -8.45 16.38
C ILE A 49 11.99 -9.79 16.12
N LYS A 50 11.51 -10.44 17.18
CA LYS A 50 10.78 -11.70 17.10
C LYS A 50 9.62 -11.44 16.16
N PRO A 51 9.71 -11.85 14.89
CA PRO A 51 8.67 -11.57 13.90
C PRO A 51 7.37 -12.26 14.32
N GLU A 52 7.50 -13.28 15.16
CA GLU A 52 6.49 -14.07 15.85
C GLU A 52 5.60 -13.27 16.81
N ALA A 53 5.96 -12.03 17.17
CA ALA A 53 5.07 -11.16 17.92
C ALA A 53 3.86 -10.78 17.06
N LEU A 54 2.73 -11.41 17.34
CA LEU A 54 1.43 -11.16 16.69
C LEU A 54 1.09 -9.66 16.59
N SER A 55 1.57 -8.85 17.54
CA SER A 55 1.45 -7.38 17.53
C SER A 55 2.12 -6.72 16.32
N PHE A 56 3.29 -7.19 15.89
CA PHE A 56 4.00 -6.64 14.73
C PHE A 56 3.25 -6.98 13.43
N LEU A 57 2.77 -8.22 13.30
CA LEU A 57 1.91 -8.62 12.19
C LEU A 57 0.64 -7.77 12.12
N VAL A 58 -0.05 -7.56 13.25
CA VAL A 58 -1.23 -6.70 13.31
C VAL A 58 -0.90 -5.28 12.88
N PHE A 59 0.22 -4.72 13.33
CA PHE A 59 0.66 -3.39 12.91
C PHE A 59 0.89 -3.32 11.39
N VAL A 60 1.56 -4.31 10.80
CA VAL A 60 1.80 -4.39 9.34
C VAL A 60 0.48 -4.50 8.57
N LEU A 61 -0.48 -5.31 9.05
CA LEU A 61 -1.79 -5.46 8.42
C LEU A 61 -2.61 -4.16 8.50
N VAL A 62 -2.66 -3.51 9.66
CA VAL A 62 -3.37 -2.23 9.84
C VAL A 62 -2.74 -1.15 8.96
N PHE A 63 -1.42 -1.07 8.93
CA PHE A 63 -0.71 -0.13 8.06
C PHE A 63 -1.02 -0.38 6.58
N ASN A 64 -0.98 -1.64 6.12
CA ASN A 64 -1.35 -1.98 4.73
C ASN A 64 -2.83 -1.73 4.43
N PHE A 65 -3.71 -1.88 5.42
CA PHE A 65 -5.12 -1.54 5.28
C PHE A 65 -5.28 -0.06 4.93
N PHE A 66 -4.73 0.85 5.75
CA PHE A 66 -4.82 2.29 5.51
C PHE A 66 -3.97 2.77 4.34
N ARG A 67 -2.92 2.05 3.94
CA ARG A 67 -2.08 2.45 2.82
C ARG A 67 -2.61 1.97 1.48
N ARG A 68 -3.28 0.82 1.41
CA ARG A 68 -3.57 0.12 0.14
C ARG A 68 -5.01 -0.38 0.08
N TRP A 69 -5.40 -1.22 1.05
CA TRP A 69 -6.65 -1.98 0.94
C TRP A 69 -7.90 -1.12 1.09
N LEU A 70 -7.84 -0.07 1.90
CA LEU A 70 -8.93 0.90 2.01
C LEU A 70 -9.25 1.51 0.64
N LEU A 71 -8.24 1.86 -0.14
CA LEU A 71 -8.46 2.39 -1.48
C LEU A 71 -9.08 1.36 -2.42
N TYR A 72 -8.67 0.10 -2.34
CA TYR A 72 -9.28 -0.97 -3.13
C TYR A 72 -10.78 -1.10 -2.85
N LEU A 73 -11.17 -1.05 -1.57
CA LEU A 73 -12.57 -1.08 -1.15
C LEU A 73 -13.35 0.15 -1.63
N LEU A 74 -12.74 1.34 -1.55
CA LEU A 74 -13.33 2.57 -2.08
C LEU A 74 -13.52 2.48 -3.60
N ALA A 75 -12.53 1.98 -4.33
CA ALA A 75 -12.60 1.83 -5.77
C ALA A 75 -13.70 0.84 -6.20
N ILE A 76 -13.86 -0.28 -5.50
CA ILE A 76 -14.97 -1.21 -5.74
C ILE A 76 -16.31 -0.52 -5.48
N SER A 77 -16.44 0.15 -4.34
CA SER A 77 -17.69 0.78 -3.90
C SER A 77 -18.15 1.88 -4.85
N ILE A 78 -17.22 2.68 -5.38
CA ILE A 78 -17.52 3.81 -6.26
C ILE A 78 -17.75 3.36 -7.71
N THR A 79 -16.89 2.47 -8.23
CA THR A 79 -16.98 2.09 -9.66
C THR A 79 -18.04 1.03 -9.93
N GLY A 80 -18.32 0.14 -8.98
CA GLY A 80 -19.21 -1.02 -9.17
C GLY A 80 -18.78 -1.98 -10.29
N SER A 81 -17.56 -1.82 -10.84
CA SER A 81 -17.11 -2.53 -12.04
C SER A 81 -16.53 -3.90 -11.69
N ILE A 82 -17.01 -4.94 -12.38
CA ILE A 82 -16.49 -6.30 -12.23
C ILE A 82 -14.98 -6.39 -12.51
N VAL A 83 -14.48 -5.58 -13.43
CA VAL A 83 -13.04 -5.53 -13.76
C VAL A 83 -12.25 -4.97 -12.57
N VAL A 84 -12.75 -3.88 -11.95
CA VAL A 84 -12.11 -3.28 -10.77
C VAL A 84 -12.12 -4.26 -9.61
N ILE A 85 -13.21 -5.00 -9.40
CA ILE A 85 -13.32 -6.05 -8.37
C ILE A 85 -12.26 -7.13 -8.57
N ILE A 86 -12.08 -7.64 -9.80
CA ILE A 86 -11.09 -8.68 -10.08
C ILE A 86 -9.68 -8.16 -9.81
N VAL A 87 -9.32 -6.98 -10.35
CA VAL A 87 -7.98 -6.39 -10.20
C VAL A 87 -7.65 -6.14 -8.72
N THR A 88 -8.57 -5.50 -7.99
CA THR A 88 -8.39 -5.20 -6.56
C THR A 88 -8.32 -6.45 -5.70
N SER A 89 -9.08 -7.51 -6.04
CA SER A 89 -9.00 -8.79 -5.34
C SER A 89 -7.63 -9.45 -5.50
N VAL A 90 -7.08 -9.45 -6.72
CA VAL A 90 -5.73 -9.97 -6.99
C VAL A 90 -4.68 -9.15 -6.23
N LEU A 91 -4.76 -7.81 -6.29
CA LEU A 91 -3.82 -6.94 -5.56
C LEU A 91 -3.91 -7.15 -4.04
N PHE A 92 -5.12 -7.33 -3.50
CA PHE A 92 -5.34 -7.63 -2.10
C PHE A 92 -4.69 -8.95 -1.69
N ILE A 93 -4.90 -10.04 -2.44
CA ILE A 93 -4.32 -11.35 -2.15
C ILE A 93 -2.79 -11.30 -2.17
N ILE A 94 -2.21 -10.68 -3.19
CA ILE A 94 -0.75 -10.54 -3.29
C ILE A 94 -0.21 -9.68 -2.13
N GLY A 95 -0.87 -8.58 -1.80
CA GLY A 95 -0.49 -7.71 -0.68
C GLY A 95 -0.63 -8.39 0.68
N LEU A 96 -1.65 -9.21 0.88
CA LEU A 96 -1.87 -9.99 2.09
C LEU A 96 -0.80 -11.07 2.24
N TYR A 97 -0.50 -11.79 1.16
CA TYR A 97 0.58 -12.79 1.14
C TYR A 97 1.93 -12.15 1.51
N ASP A 98 2.27 -11.01 0.88
CA ASP A 98 3.51 -10.30 1.19
C ASP A 98 3.57 -9.87 2.66
N SER A 99 2.46 -9.36 3.19
CA SER A 99 2.36 -8.92 4.60
C SER A 99 2.52 -10.07 5.60
N ILE A 100 2.03 -11.28 5.27
CA ILE A 100 2.08 -12.43 6.17
C ILE A 100 3.40 -13.20 6.05
N PHE A 101 3.99 -13.29 4.85
CA PHE A 101 5.11 -14.20 4.61
C PHE A 101 6.45 -13.50 4.37
N ASN A 102 6.46 -12.21 4.00
CA ASN A 102 7.67 -11.46 3.65
C ASN A 102 7.97 -10.27 4.58
N TYR A 103 7.34 -10.18 5.76
CA TYR A 103 7.55 -9.06 6.70
C TYR A 103 8.89 -9.09 7.46
N SER A 104 9.70 -10.15 7.31
CA SER A 104 11.05 -10.23 7.91
C SER A 104 12.06 -9.37 7.14
N LEU A 105 12.92 -8.65 7.86
CA LEU A 105 13.98 -7.80 7.30
C LEU A 105 14.86 -8.54 6.28
N ALA A 106 15.23 -9.79 6.57
CA ALA A 106 16.03 -10.62 5.66
C ALA A 106 15.34 -10.84 4.31
N LYS A 107 14.01 -11.05 4.31
CA LYS A 107 13.24 -11.23 3.08
C LYS A 107 13.02 -9.91 2.33
N VAL A 108 12.84 -8.79 3.05
CA VAL A 108 12.68 -7.46 2.42
C VAL A 108 13.98 -7.00 1.73
N LYS A 109 15.15 -7.41 2.25
CA LYS A 109 16.47 -7.13 1.67
C LYS A 109 16.73 -7.81 0.32
N GLU A 110 16.15 -8.98 0.11
CA GLU A 110 16.32 -9.75 -1.13
C GLU A 110 15.12 -9.63 -2.09
N SER A 111 13.92 -9.41 -1.55
CA SER A 111 12.69 -9.43 -2.33
C SER A 111 12.44 -8.12 -3.08
N LYS A 112 12.16 -8.26 -4.37
CA LYS A 112 11.62 -7.17 -5.21
C LYS A 112 10.08 -7.09 -5.16
N MET A 113 9.43 -7.97 -4.40
CA MET A 113 7.96 -8.09 -4.38
C MET A 113 7.29 -6.78 -3.93
N GLN A 114 7.83 -6.13 -2.90
CA GLN A 114 7.33 -4.85 -2.41
C GLN A 114 7.43 -3.76 -3.48
N LEU A 115 8.51 -3.73 -4.26
CA LEU A 115 8.67 -2.78 -5.36
C LEU A 115 7.58 -3.00 -6.42
N TYR A 116 7.39 -4.23 -6.89
CA TYR A 116 6.36 -4.55 -7.89
C TYR A 116 4.96 -4.18 -7.39
N LEU A 117 4.66 -4.47 -6.13
CA LEU A 117 3.39 -4.10 -5.51
C LEU A 117 3.17 -2.58 -5.48
N VAL A 118 4.20 -1.81 -5.11
CA VAL A 118 4.11 -0.34 -5.10
C VAL A 118 3.96 0.23 -6.51
N VAL A 119 4.62 -0.34 -7.52
CA VAL A 119 4.42 0.06 -8.93
C VAL A 119 2.98 -0.21 -9.36
N MET A 120 2.46 -1.40 -9.09
CA MET A 120 1.09 -1.78 -9.45
C MET A 120 0.06 -0.90 -8.74
N ASP A 121 0.28 -0.57 -7.47
CA ASP A 121 -0.56 0.42 -6.78
C ASP A 121 -0.47 1.75 -7.46
N THR A 122 0.72 2.30 -7.66
CA THR A 122 0.88 3.63 -8.23
C THR A 122 0.08 3.77 -9.52
N LEU A 123 0.15 2.77 -10.42
CA LEU A 123 -0.66 2.72 -11.62
C LEU A 123 -2.17 2.66 -11.31
N PHE A 124 -2.59 1.76 -10.42
CA PHE A 124 -3.99 1.63 -10.03
C PHE A 124 -4.56 2.93 -9.42
N ILE A 125 -3.84 3.54 -8.47
CA ILE A 125 -4.23 4.79 -7.81
C ILE A 125 -4.28 5.93 -8.83
N SER A 126 -3.32 6.02 -9.76
CA SER A 126 -3.35 7.04 -10.81
C SER A 126 -4.56 6.91 -11.71
N VAL A 127 -4.88 5.69 -12.19
CA VAL A 127 -6.06 5.44 -13.02
C VAL A 127 -7.34 5.76 -12.25
N PHE A 128 -7.42 5.34 -10.98
CA PHE A 128 -8.59 5.60 -10.15
C PHE A 128 -8.76 7.09 -9.83
N ALA A 129 -7.67 7.81 -9.54
CA ALA A 129 -7.73 9.26 -9.32
C ALA A 129 -8.19 9.99 -10.59
N ILE A 130 -7.67 9.62 -11.77
CA ILE A 130 -8.13 10.18 -13.05
C ILE A 130 -9.62 9.89 -13.27
N TYR A 131 -10.08 8.69 -12.95
CA TYR A 131 -11.49 8.32 -13.02
C TYR A 131 -12.35 9.26 -12.14
N LEU A 132 -11.95 9.52 -10.90
CA LEU A 132 -12.65 10.43 -9.98
C LEU A 132 -12.65 11.91 -10.41
N PHE A 133 -11.72 12.32 -11.28
CA PHE A 133 -11.72 13.68 -11.84
C PHE A 133 -12.56 13.78 -13.12
N ALA A 134 -12.76 12.67 -13.83
CA ALA A 134 -13.44 12.63 -15.12
C ALA A 134 -14.96 12.36 -14.99
N PHE A 135 -15.39 11.75 -13.90
CA PHE A 135 -16.76 11.36 -13.59
C PHE A 135 -17.12 11.79 -12.18
#